data_AF-A0A399F2X4-F1
#
_entry.id   AF-A0A399F2X4-F1
#
_cell.length_a   1.000
_cell.length_b   1.000
_cell.length_c   1.000
_cell.angle_alpha   90.00
_cell.angle_beta   90.00
_cell.angle_gamma   90.00
#
_symmetry.space_group_name_H-M   'P 1'
#
loop_
_entity.id
_entity.type
_entity.pdbx_description
1 polymer ?
#
loop_
_entity_poly.entity_id
_entity_poly.type
_entity_poly.pdbx_seq_one_letter_code
_entity_poly.pdbx_strand_id
1 'polypeptide(L)'
;MEEKVEKITGKSFDTPDETRRPFEKGKIDVITVGGLPFYRETLAPGWQWSRHVKPVVGGNSCQRFHVKIFLAGRQRVRMDDGTEMEFGPGDVAVMHPGHDAWVVGDEANVLIELADIVKMPAGVPEETLTEITLEAVRRFNDAINRHDVDAVMAAMTEDCVFENTYPPPDGARYEGQVAVRSVWERSVHVKTWDHPFRMDLRPRGWAGTHRRWSPWNSLPHSSTP
;
A
#
# COMPACT_ATOMS: atom_id res chain seq x y z
N MET A 1 -25.46 -11.36 20.04
CA MET A 1 -24.17 -11.26 20.74
C MET A 1 -23.37 -10.21 20.00
N GLU A 2 -23.01 -9.12 20.67
CA GLU A 2 -22.20 -8.05 20.08
C GLU A 2 -20.73 -8.46 20.20
N GLU A 3 -20.07 -8.65 19.06
CA GLU A 3 -18.67 -9.07 19.02
C GLU A 3 -17.79 -7.92 19.53
N LYS A 4 -17.04 -8.18 20.60
CA LYS A 4 -16.23 -7.17 21.29
C LYS A 4 -15.04 -6.82 20.39
N VAL A 5 -15.13 -5.71 19.65
CA VAL A 5 -14.04 -5.21 18.82
C VAL A 5 -12.82 -4.92 19.68
N GLU A 6 -11.70 -5.61 19.43
CA GLU A 6 -10.42 -5.27 20.05
C GLU A 6 -10.00 -3.86 19.60
N LYS A 7 -9.83 -2.95 20.56
CA LYS A 7 -9.48 -1.56 20.27
C LYS A 7 -8.00 -1.39 19.90
N ILE A 8 -7.15 -2.34 20.29
CA ILE A 8 -5.70 -2.38 20.02
C ILE A 8 -5.27 -3.85 19.92
N THR A 9 -4.52 -4.20 18.89
CA THR A 9 -3.93 -5.54 18.70
C THR A 9 -2.44 -5.38 18.37
N GLY A 10 -1.58 -6.23 18.94
CA GLY A 10 -0.14 -6.23 18.69
C GLY A 10 0.44 -7.64 18.64
N LYS A 11 1.52 -7.83 17.89
CA LYS A 11 2.29 -9.08 17.82
C LYS A 11 3.78 -8.80 17.78
N SER A 12 4.58 -9.81 18.14
CA SER A 12 6.03 -9.79 18.06
C SER A 12 6.52 -10.84 17.07
N PHE A 13 7.56 -10.49 16.30
CA PHE A 13 8.27 -11.46 15.47
C PHE A 13 9.07 -12.48 16.28
N ASP A 14 9.27 -12.28 17.58
CA ASP A 14 9.94 -13.26 18.44
C ASP A 14 9.06 -14.48 18.71
N THR A 15 7.75 -14.32 18.52
CA THR A 15 6.75 -15.40 18.54
C THR A 15 5.90 -15.29 17.26
N PRO A 16 6.49 -15.61 16.09
CA PRO A 16 5.81 -15.40 14.82
C PRO A 16 4.62 -16.35 14.67
N ASP A 17 3.63 -15.94 13.89
CA ASP A 17 2.48 -16.81 13.55
C ASP A 17 2.95 -18.00 12.70
N GLU A 18 3.95 -17.76 11.84
CA GLU A 18 4.51 -18.76 10.95
C GLU A 18 6.01 -18.49 10.73
N THR A 19 6.81 -19.56 10.66
CA THR A 19 8.20 -19.50 10.22
C THR A 19 8.39 -20.37 8.99
N ARG A 20 8.82 -19.77 7.88
CA ARG A 20 9.06 -20.41 6.59
C ARG A 20 10.56 -20.53 6.31
N ARG A 21 10.96 -21.61 5.61
CA ARG A 21 12.32 -21.81 5.07
C ARG A 21 12.24 -22.27 3.61
N PRO A 22 11.72 -21.42 2.71
CA PRO A 22 11.41 -21.83 1.34
C PRO A 22 12.65 -22.06 0.47
N PHE A 23 13.82 -21.60 0.91
CA PHE A 23 15.09 -21.75 0.21
C PHE A 23 16.25 -21.84 1.22
N GLU A 24 17.38 -22.40 0.77
CA GLU A 24 18.60 -22.48 1.57
C GLU A 24 19.07 -21.07 1.97
N LYS A 25 19.64 -20.96 3.18
CA LYS A 25 20.14 -19.70 3.77
C LYS A 25 19.09 -18.61 3.97
N GLY A 26 17.81 -18.92 3.79
CA GLY A 26 16.69 -18.03 4.06
C GLY A 26 15.80 -18.53 5.18
N LYS A 27 15.35 -17.60 6.02
CA LYS A 27 14.26 -17.79 6.98
C LYS A 27 13.31 -16.59 6.87
N ILE A 28 12.01 -16.85 6.86
CA ILE A 28 10.99 -15.81 6.83
C ILE A 28 10.03 -16.03 8.00
N ASP A 29 10.01 -15.13 8.95
CA ASP A 29 9.02 -15.08 10.03
C ASP A 29 7.84 -14.20 9.59
N VAL A 30 6.61 -14.65 9.83
CA VAL A 30 5.39 -13.95 9.42
C VAL A 30 4.55 -13.62 10.65
N ILE A 31 4.02 -12.40 10.70
CA ILE A 31 2.97 -12.01 11.65
C ILE A 31 1.83 -11.33 10.89
N THR A 32 0.61 -11.58 11.32
CA THR A 32 -0.59 -10.86 10.83
C THR A 32 -1.22 -10.10 11.98
N VAL A 33 -1.20 -8.76 11.90
CA VAL A 33 -1.77 -7.86 12.93
C VAL A 33 -2.82 -6.98 12.29
N GLY A 34 -4.05 -6.99 12.81
CA GLY A 34 -5.16 -6.20 12.26
C GLY A 34 -5.46 -6.54 10.79
N GLY A 35 -5.24 -7.80 10.38
CA GLY A 35 -5.42 -8.25 8.99
C GLY A 35 -4.27 -7.88 8.04
N LEU A 36 -3.20 -7.23 8.53
CA LEU A 36 -2.04 -6.86 7.71
C LEU A 36 -0.88 -7.85 7.93
N PRO A 37 -0.39 -8.51 6.88
CA PRO A 37 0.76 -9.40 6.98
C PRO A 37 2.07 -8.61 6.94
N PHE A 38 2.99 -8.94 7.84
CA PHE A 38 4.36 -8.43 7.87
C PHE A 38 5.34 -9.60 7.85
N TYR A 39 6.49 -9.38 7.20
CA TYR A 39 7.52 -10.38 7.02
C TYR A 39 8.83 -9.90 7.62
N ARG A 40 9.49 -10.73 8.44
CA ARG A 40 10.89 -10.55 8.83
C ARG A 40 11.72 -11.60 8.12
N GLU A 41 12.56 -11.17 7.20
CA GLU A 41 13.49 -12.06 6.50
C GLU A 41 14.85 -12.06 7.23
N THR A 42 15.44 -13.24 7.36
CA THR A 42 16.81 -13.43 7.85
C THR A 42 17.57 -14.24 6.81
N LEU A 43 18.56 -13.61 6.19
CA LEU A 43 19.35 -14.16 5.11
C LEU A 43 20.79 -14.36 5.61
N ALA A 44 21.25 -15.61 5.59
CA ALA A 44 22.56 -15.96 6.11
C ALA A 44 23.69 -15.51 5.17
N PRO A 45 24.93 -15.37 5.67
CA PRO A 45 26.10 -15.06 4.85
C PRO A 45 26.25 -15.96 3.63
N GLY A 46 26.59 -15.33 2.50
CA GLY A 46 26.68 -15.98 1.19
C GLY A 46 25.33 -16.32 0.55
N TRP A 47 24.19 -15.92 1.13
CA TRP A 47 22.91 -15.96 0.41
C TRP A 47 22.95 -15.02 -0.81
N GLN A 48 22.34 -15.48 -1.89
CA GLN A 48 22.15 -14.75 -3.15
C GLN A 48 20.89 -15.26 -3.83
N TRP A 49 20.03 -14.37 -4.33
CA TRP A 49 18.75 -14.73 -4.95
C TRP A 49 18.95 -15.69 -6.12
N SER A 50 19.86 -15.39 -7.05
CA SER A 50 20.13 -16.25 -8.22
C SER A 50 20.68 -17.64 -7.89
N ARG A 51 21.27 -17.83 -6.70
CA ARG A 51 21.80 -19.12 -6.24
C ARG A 51 20.79 -19.92 -5.41
N HIS A 52 20.03 -19.25 -4.55
CA HIS A 52 19.24 -19.95 -3.53
C HIS A 52 17.73 -19.87 -3.79
N VAL A 53 17.25 -18.81 -4.45
CA VAL A 53 15.82 -18.59 -4.71
C VAL A 53 15.46 -18.99 -6.14
N LYS A 54 16.26 -18.58 -7.13
CA LYS A 54 16.04 -18.92 -8.55
C LYS A 54 15.80 -20.41 -8.81
N PRO A 55 16.51 -21.38 -8.20
CA PRO A 55 16.22 -22.80 -8.41
C PRO A 55 14.81 -23.24 -7.96
N VAL A 56 14.20 -22.49 -7.05
CA VAL A 56 12.86 -22.76 -6.51
C VAL A 56 11.78 -22.08 -7.33
N VAL A 57 12.00 -20.82 -7.75
CA VAL A 57 10.97 -19.98 -8.39
C VAL A 57 11.11 -19.84 -9.90
N GLY A 58 12.26 -20.21 -10.47
CA GLY A 58 12.57 -20.02 -11.89
C GLY A 58 12.86 -18.57 -12.28
N GLY A 59 12.90 -18.30 -13.59
CA GLY A 59 13.19 -16.98 -14.15
C GLY A 59 14.68 -16.61 -14.18
N ASN A 60 14.98 -15.40 -14.68
CA ASN A 60 16.34 -14.89 -14.81
C ASN A 60 16.75 -13.96 -13.67
N SER A 61 15.80 -13.22 -13.11
CA SER A 61 15.95 -12.25 -12.03
C SER A 61 14.69 -12.24 -11.15
N CYS A 62 14.77 -11.66 -9.95
CA CYS A 62 13.62 -11.50 -9.06
C CYS A 62 12.62 -10.53 -9.69
N GLN A 63 11.38 -10.99 -9.85
CA GLN A 63 10.30 -10.19 -10.45
C GLN A 63 9.31 -9.65 -9.41
N ARG A 64 9.62 -9.77 -8.11
CA ARG A 64 8.78 -9.25 -7.05
C ARG A 64 9.13 -7.79 -6.78
N PHE A 65 8.11 -6.97 -6.54
CA PHE A 65 8.29 -5.63 -6.01
C PHE A 65 8.52 -5.71 -4.50
N HIS A 66 9.53 -4.99 -4.01
CA HIS A 66 9.95 -5.05 -2.62
C HIS A 66 10.00 -3.67 -1.98
N VAL A 67 9.56 -3.61 -0.73
CA VAL A 67 9.79 -2.47 0.17
C VAL A 67 10.40 -3.01 1.45
N LYS A 68 11.69 -2.73 1.64
CA LYS A 68 12.49 -3.30 2.72
C LYS A 68 12.96 -2.25 3.70
N ILE A 69 12.93 -2.60 4.98
CA ILE A 69 13.56 -1.86 6.07
C ILE A 69 14.65 -2.75 6.67
N PHE A 70 15.90 -2.30 6.62
CA PHE A 70 17.04 -3.11 7.04
C PHE A 70 17.35 -2.90 8.53
N LEU A 71 17.50 -4.01 9.25
CA LEU A 71 17.69 -4.03 10.71
C LEU A 71 19.10 -4.45 11.13
N ALA A 72 19.72 -5.38 10.39
CA ALA A 72 21.06 -5.92 10.67
C ALA A 72 21.70 -6.45 9.38
N GLY A 73 23.04 -6.58 9.37
CA GLY A 73 23.80 -6.98 8.18
C GLY A 73 23.63 -6.05 6.98
N ARG A 74 24.09 -6.50 5.81
CA ARG A 74 24.06 -5.72 4.56
C ARG A 74 23.59 -6.55 3.38
N GLN A 75 22.86 -5.92 2.46
CA GLN A 75 22.42 -6.53 1.21
C GLN A 75 22.82 -5.63 0.03
N ARG A 76 23.44 -6.23 -0.98
CA ARG A 76 23.66 -5.59 -2.28
C ARG A 76 22.55 -6.03 -3.23
N VAL A 77 22.06 -5.09 -4.02
CA VAL A 77 21.08 -5.30 -5.08
C VAL A 77 21.67 -4.86 -6.40
N ARG A 78 21.42 -5.62 -7.45
CA ARG A 78 21.79 -5.31 -8.84
C ARG A 78 20.57 -5.47 -9.73
N MET A 79 20.12 -4.38 -10.32
CA MET A 79 19.05 -4.37 -11.30
C MET A 79 19.53 -4.94 -12.64
N ASP A 80 18.60 -5.41 -13.47
CA ASP A 80 18.91 -5.96 -14.79
C ASP A 80 19.54 -4.93 -15.76
N ASP A 81 19.33 -3.62 -15.51
CA ASP A 81 19.97 -2.52 -16.25
C ASP A 81 21.42 -2.22 -15.79
N GLY A 82 21.89 -2.93 -14.76
CA GLY A 82 23.23 -2.76 -14.17
C GLY A 82 23.29 -1.78 -13.01
N THR A 83 22.20 -1.11 -12.63
CA THR A 83 22.15 -0.24 -11.44
C THR A 83 22.42 -1.07 -10.19
N GLU A 84 23.34 -0.63 -9.34
CA GLU A 84 23.74 -1.33 -8.12
C GLU A 84 23.69 -0.43 -6.88
N MET A 85 23.17 -0.96 -5.78
CA MET A 85 23.15 -0.26 -4.48
C MET A 85 23.30 -1.24 -3.33
N GLU A 86 23.95 -0.80 -2.24
CA GLU A 86 24.04 -1.55 -0.99
C GLU A 86 23.19 -0.87 0.08
N PHE A 87 22.52 -1.68 0.89
CA PHE A 87 21.71 -1.25 2.01
C PHE A 87 22.15 -1.96 3.29
N GLY A 88 22.15 -1.23 4.39
CA GLY A 88 22.48 -1.70 5.74
C GLY A 88 21.51 -1.19 6.80
N PRO A 89 21.82 -1.35 8.09
CA PRO A 89 20.87 -1.06 9.16
C PRO A 89 20.41 0.41 9.16
N GLY A 90 19.10 0.62 9.21
CA GLY A 90 18.47 1.94 9.15
C GLY A 90 18.04 2.38 7.75
N ASP A 91 18.52 1.71 6.71
CA ASP A 91 18.12 2.02 5.33
C ASP A 91 16.73 1.48 5.00
N VAL A 92 16.06 2.18 4.08
CA VAL A 92 14.81 1.76 3.45
C VAL A 92 15.03 1.68 1.95
N ALA A 93 14.63 0.57 1.34
CA ALA A 93 14.80 0.35 -0.09
C ALA A 93 13.47 -0.01 -0.78
N VAL A 94 13.27 0.57 -1.96
CA VAL A 94 12.25 0.16 -2.92
C VAL A 94 12.97 -0.50 -4.08
N MET A 95 12.59 -1.74 -4.41
CA MET A 95 13.17 -2.48 -5.54
C MET A 95 12.05 -2.91 -6.49
N HIS A 96 12.14 -2.43 -7.72
CA HIS A 96 11.25 -2.84 -8.79
C HIS A 96 11.58 -4.26 -9.29
N PRO A 97 10.64 -4.94 -9.98
CA PRO A 97 10.93 -6.19 -10.68
C PRO A 97 12.17 -6.07 -11.58
N GLY A 98 13.00 -7.11 -11.61
CA GLY A 98 14.21 -7.18 -12.42
C GLY A 98 15.50 -6.92 -11.63
N HIS A 99 15.83 -7.80 -10.68
CA HIS A 99 17.09 -7.71 -9.93
C HIS A 99 17.62 -9.05 -9.39
N ASP A 100 18.92 -9.10 -9.13
CA ASP A 100 19.54 -10.06 -8.21
C ASP A 100 19.91 -9.35 -6.90
N ALA A 101 20.02 -10.10 -5.80
CA ALA A 101 20.41 -9.56 -4.51
C ALA A 101 21.23 -10.57 -3.72
N TRP A 102 22.18 -10.11 -2.92
CA TRP A 102 23.01 -10.97 -2.09
C TRP A 102 23.40 -10.32 -0.77
N VAL A 103 23.66 -11.16 0.23
CA VAL A 103 24.20 -10.73 1.53
C VAL A 103 25.66 -10.35 1.36
N VAL A 104 26.03 -9.20 1.92
CA VAL A 104 27.41 -8.70 1.95
C VAL A 104 28.03 -9.00 3.31
N GLY A 105 29.24 -9.57 3.30
CA GLY A 105 29.98 -9.89 4.51
C GLY A 105 29.57 -11.21 5.17
N ASP A 106 29.88 -11.32 6.46
CA ASP A 106 29.72 -12.49 7.32
C ASP A 106 28.62 -12.33 8.38
N GLU A 107 27.93 -11.19 8.39
CA GLU A 107 26.75 -10.95 9.23
C GLU A 107 25.47 -11.35 8.47
N ALA A 108 24.52 -11.97 9.17
CA ALA A 108 23.22 -12.25 8.59
C ALA A 108 22.45 -10.94 8.33
N ASN A 109 21.91 -10.79 7.12
CA ASN A 109 21.07 -9.65 6.78
C ASN A 109 19.65 -9.88 7.30
N VAL A 110 19.17 -9.01 8.19
CA VAL A 110 17.82 -9.05 8.77
C VAL A 110 17.04 -7.83 8.31
N LEU A 111 15.83 -8.04 7.80
CA LEU A 111 14.99 -6.96 7.26
C LEU A 111 13.51 -7.22 7.50
N ILE A 112 12.70 -6.15 7.46
CA ILE A 112 11.25 -6.21 7.35
C ILE A 112 10.85 -5.96 5.89
N GLU A 113 9.97 -6.80 5.35
CA GLU A 113 9.43 -6.70 3.98
C GLU A 113 7.92 -6.43 4.00
N LEU A 114 7.46 -5.51 3.15
CA LEU A 114 6.08 -5.05 3.06
C LEU A 114 5.41 -5.40 1.70
N ALA A 115 5.99 -6.31 0.92
CA ALA A 115 5.59 -6.66 -0.44
C ALA A 115 4.09 -6.94 -0.66
N ASP A 116 3.35 -7.44 0.36
CA ASP A 116 1.91 -7.73 0.21
C ASP A 116 1.01 -6.59 0.71
N ILE A 117 1.56 -5.65 1.46
CA ILE A 117 0.88 -4.42 1.90
C ILE A 117 0.95 -3.38 0.78
N VAL A 118 2.11 -3.26 0.12
CA VAL A 118 2.32 -2.34 -1.00
C VAL A 118 2.27 -3.12 -2.31
N LYS A 119 1.08 -3.17 -2.92
CA LYS A 119 0.90 -3.80 -4.24
C LYS A 119 1.12 -2.76 -5.34
N MET A 120 2.22 -2.89 -6.06
CA MET A 120 2.39 -2.27 -7.38
C MET A 120 1.98 -3.27 -8.46
N PRO A 121 1.22 -2.86 -9.50
CA PRO A 121 0.96 -3.73 -10.63
C PRO A 121 2.28 -4.07 -11.33
N ALA A 122 2.54 -5.37 -11.49
CA ALA A 122 3.77 -5.86 -12.11
C ALA A 122 3.90 -5.33 -13.55
N GLY A 123 5.11 -4.85 -13.90
CA GLY A 123 5.45 -4.47 -15.28
C GLY A 123 4.95 -3.09 -15.72
N VAL A 124 4.41 -2.27 -14.82
CA VAL A 124 4.06 -0.88 -15.13
C VAL A 124 5.10 0.05 -14.49
N PRO A 125 5.85 0.86 -15.26
CA PRO A 125 6.77 1.85 -14.69
C PRO A 125 6.03 2.81 -13.74
N GLU A 126 6.70 3.29 -12.69
CA GLU A 126 6.13 4.24 -11.72
C GLU A 126 5.61 5.52 -12.40
N GLU A 127 6.32 6.00 -13.41
CA GLU A 127 5.93 7.14 -14.24
C GLU A 127 4.62 6.86 -14.98
N THR A 128 4.47 5.66 -15.55
CA THR A 128 3.22 5.23 -16.20
C THR A 128 2.08 5.09 -15.20
N LEU A 129 2.33 4.62 -13.97
CA LEU A 129 1.32 4.59 -12.92
C LEU A 129 0.88 5.99 -12.49
N THR A 130 1.83 6.91 -12.44
CA THR A 130 1.59 8.33 -12.17
C THR A 130 0.73 8.93 -13.28
N GLU A 131 1.06 8.68 -14.54
CA GLU A 131 0.28 9.13 -15.71
C GLU A 131 -1.15 8.56 -15.70
N ILE A 132 -1.31 7.26 -15.51
CA ILE A 132 -2.63 6.60 -15.42
C ILE A 132 -3.46 7.19 -14.27
N THR A 133 -2.83 7.43 -13.12
CA THR A 133 -3.49 8.03 -11.96
C THR A 133 -3.91 9.47 -12.24
N LEU A 134 -3.02 10.27 -12.83
CA LEU A 134 -3.32 11.65 -13.23
C LEU A 134 -4.43 11.71 -14.27
N GLU A 135 -4.44 10.80 -15.25
CA GLU A 135 -5.49 10.69 -16.24
C GLU A 135 -6.83 10.34 -15.61
N ALA A 136 -6.87 9.37 -14.69
CA ALA A 136 -8.08 9.02 -13.96
C ALA A 136 -8.64 10.20 -13.15
N VAL A 137 -7.77 10.95 -12.46
CA VAL A 137 -8.15 12.16 -11.71
C VAL A 137 -8.67 13.24 -12.65
N ARG A 138 -8.00 13.50 -13.77
CA ARG A 138 -8.45 14.48 -14.77
C ARG A 138 -9.81 14.12 -15.36
N ARG A 139 -9.99 12.85 -15.79
CA ARG A 139 -11.26 12.36 -16.33
C ARG A 139 -12.41 12.56 -15.35
N PHE A 140 -12.16 12.25 -14.07
CA PHE A 140 -13.12 12.42 -13.00
C PHE A 140 -13.48 13.90 -12.77
N ASN A 141 -12.46 14.76 -12.64
CA ASN A 141 -12.63 16.19 -12.43
C ASN A 141 -13.36 16.86 -13.61
N ASP A 142 -13.04 16.48 -14.83
CA ASP A 142 -13.70 17.00 -16.03
C ASP A 142 -15.18 16.59 -16.08
N ALA A 143 -15.51 15.37 -15.68
CA ALA A 143 -16.90 14.90 -15.59
C ALA A 143 -17.69 15.67 -14.52
N ILE A 144 -17.07 15.89 -13.36
CA ILE A 144 -17.58 16.72 -12.26
C ILE A 144 -17.83 18.16 -12.76
N ASN A 145 -16.85 18.78 -13.41
CA ASN A 145 -16.95 20.16 -13.91
C ASN A 145 -18.01 20.34 -15.00
N ARG A 146 -18.29 19.30 -15.79
CA ARG A 146 -19.39 19.29 -16.77
C ARG A 146 -20.74 18.94 -16.16
N HIS A 147 -20.80 18.62 -14.87
CA HIS A 147 -21.97 18.09 -14.19
C HIS A 147 -22.55 16.84 -14.89
N ASP A 148 -21.68 16.01 -15.43
CA ASP A 148 -22.02 14.81 -16.21
C ASP A 148 -21.98 13.57 -15.30
N VAL A 149 -23.14 13.24 -14.71
CA VAL A 149 -23.27 12.11 -13.78
C VAL A 149 -22.88 10.78 -14.44
N ASP A 150 -23.21 10.58 -15.71
CA ASP A 150 -22.90 9.33 -16.40
C ASP A 150 -21.38 9.17 -16.56
N ALA A 151 -20.67 10.24 -16.94
CA ALA A 151 -19.22 10.22 -17.01
C ALA A 151 -18.55 10.10 -15.62
N VAL A 152 -19.12 10.72 -14.58
CA VAL A 152 -18.67 10.56 -13.18
C VAL A 152 -18.76 9.10 -12.76
N MET A 153 -19.88 8.42 -13.05
CA MET A 153 -20.05 7.01 -12.71
C MET A 153 -19.14 6.10 -13.55
N ALA A 154 -18.94 6.40 -14.83
CA ALA A 154 -18.01 5.66 -15.69
C ALA A 154 -16.54 5.82 -15.24
N ALA A 155 -16.22 6.90 -14.55
CA ALA A 155 -14.92 7.16 -13.93
C ALA A 155 -14.66 6.29 -12.69
N MET A 156 -15.71 5.77 -12.06
CA MET A 156 -15.63 4.96 -10.84
C MET A 156 -15.59 3.44 -11.13
N THR A 157 -15.29 2.69 -10.07
CA THR A 157 -15.35 1.22 -10.04
C THR A 157 -16.75 0.76 -9.64
N GLU A 158 -17.07 -0.52 -9.81
CA GLU A 158 -18.38 -1.06 -9.40
C GLU A 158 -18.57 -1.03 -7.89
N ASP A 159 -17.48 -1.24 -7.15
CA ASP A 159 -17.36 -1.25 -5.69
C ASP A 159 -17.07 0.14 -5.09
N CYS A 160 -17.36 1.22 -5.83
CA CYS A 160 -17.10 2.58 -5.37
C CYS A 160 -17.83 2.89 -4.05
N VAL A 161 -17.16 3.65 -3.17
CA VAL A 161 -17.73 4.12 -1.91
C VAL A 161 -17.68 5.64 -1.90
N PHE A 162 -18.81 6.28 -1.59
CA PHE A 162 -18.88 7.72 -1.33
C PHE A 162 -19.14 7.95 0.15
N GLU A 163 -18.27 8.73 0.79
CA GLU A 163 -18.41 9.16 2.18
C GLU A 163 -18.72 10.65 2.24
N ASN A 164 -19.84 10.98 2.87
CA ASN A 164 -20.28 12.34 3.15
C ASN A 164 -20.07 12.62 4.64
N THR A 165 -19.61 13.82 4.97
CA THR A 165 -19.50 14.31 6.36
C THR A 165 -20.84 14.84 6.91
N TYR A 166 -21.90 14.89 6.10
CA TYR A 166 -23.25 15.28 6.50
C TYR A 166 -24.23 14.08 6.43
N PRO A 167 -25.19 13.96 7.36
CA PRO A 167 -25.35 14.79 8.56
C PRO A 167 -24.33 14.43 9.66
N PRO A 168 -23.79 15.42 10.38
CA PRO A 168 -23.03 15.14 11.60
C PRO A 168 -23.88 14.37 12.63
N PRO A 169 -23.27 13.57 13.54
CA PRO A 169 -21.82 13.42 13.76
C PRO A 169 -21.15 12.32 12.91
N ASP A 170 -21.94 11.41 12.35
CA ASP A 170 -21.44 10.18 11.71
C ASP A 170 -21.36 10.27 10.19
N GLY A 171 -21.95 11.31 9.59
CA GLY A 171 -22.01 11.46 8.15
C GLY A 171 -22.93 10.43 7.50
N ALA A 172 -22.67 10.15 6.22
CA ALA A 172 -23.36 9.10 5.48
C ALA A 172 -22.38 8.39 4.55
N ARG A 173 -22.55 7.08 4.42
CA ARG A 173 -21.73 6.22 3.56
C ARG A 173 -22.61 5.52 2.54
N TYR A 174 -22.22 5.56 1.27
CA TYR A 174 -22.94 4.96 0.14
C TYR A 174 -22.00 4.00 -0.59
N GLU A 175 -22.44 2.77 -0.77
CA GLU A 175 -21.62 1.71 -1.37
C GLU A 175 -22.23 1.21 -2.68
N GLY A 176 -21.38 1.04 -3.68
CA GLY A 176 -21.74 0.59 -5.02
C GLY A 176 -22.29 1.72 -5.91
N GLN A 177 -22.20 1.51 -7.22
CA GLN A 177 -22.55 2.56 -8.19
C GLN A 177 -23.98 3.07 -8.09
N VAL A 178 -24.96 2.22 -7.78
CA VAL A 178 -26.36 2.64 -7.66
C VAL A 178 -26.52 3.67 -6.54
N ALA A 179 -25.98 3.38 -5.35
CA ALA A 179 -26.10 4.26 -4.20
C ALA A 179 -25.32 5.57 -4.39
N VAL A 180 -24.12 5.47 -4.97
CA VAL A 180 -23.26 6.63 -5.25
C VAL A 180 -23.85 7.52 -6.36
N ARG A 181 -24.41 6.94 -7.43
CA ARG A 181 -25.12 7.70 -8.48
C ARG A 181 -26.22 8.57 -7.90
N SER A 182 -27.03 8.04 -7.00
CA SER A 182 -28.11 8.82 -6.38
C SER A 182 -27.59 10.05 -5.61
N VAL A 183 -26.36 10.01 -5.08
CA VAL A 183 -25.71 11.18 -4.46
C VAL A 183 -25.35 12.23 -5.51
N TRP A 184 -24.74 11.82 -6.62
CA TRP A 184 -24.36 12.73 -7.71
C TRP A 184 -25.56 13.38 -8.37
N GLU A 185 -26.61 12.61 -8.64
CA GLU A 185 -27.87 13.12 -9.21
C GLU A 185 -28.52 14.17 -8.30
N ARG A 186 -28.52 13.96 -6.97
CA ARG A 186 -29.01 14.99 -6.04
C ARG A 186 -28.11 16.22 -6.02
N SER A 187 -26.79 16.04 -6.11
CA SER A 187 -25.82 17.11 -5.97
C SER A 187 -25.79 18.05 -7.19
N VAL A 188 -25.99 17.54 -8.41
CA VAL A 188 -26.06 18.40 -9.62
C VAL A 188 -27.32 19.26 -9.69
N HIS A 189 -28.37 18.93 -8.93
CA HIS A 189 -29.64 19.68 -8.89
C HIS A 189 -29.75 20.69 -7.74
N VAL A 190 -28.79 20.70 -6.81
CA VAL A 190 -28.74 21.65 -5.69
C VAL A 190 -27.57 22.62 -5.94
N LYS A 191 -27.78 23.93 -5.75
CA LYS A 191 -26.73 24.98 -5.78
C LYS A 191 -25.72 24.83 -4.61
N THR A 192 -25.14 23.66 -4.41
CA THR A 192 -24.21 23.32 -3.32
C THR A 192 -22.79 23.05 -3.81
N TRP A 193 -22.49 23.36 -5.07
CA TRP A 193 -21.18 23.11 -5.67
C TRP A 193 -20.06 24.08 -5.25
N ASP A 194 -20.37 25.12 -4.46
CA ASP A 194 -19.41 26.13 -3.97
C ASP A 194 -18.72 25.77 -2.64
N HIS A 195 -18.87 24.54 -2.14
CA HIS A 195 -18.18 24.08 -0.93
C HIS A 195 -17.05 23.10 -1.29
N PRO A 196 -15.86 23.20 -0.65
CA PRO A 196 -14.73 22.35 -0.97
C PRO A 196 -15.06 20.87 -0.69
N PHE A 197 -15.24 20.08 -1.75
CA PHE A 197 -15.40 18.64 -1.68
C PHE A 197 -14.06 17.97 -1.36
N ARG A 198 -14.05 17.04 -0.40
CA ARG A 198 -12.94 16.11 -0.16
C ARG A 198 -13.42 14.72 -0.57
N MET A 199 -12.81 14.14 -1.59
CA MET A 199 -13.14 12.81 -2.09
C MET A 199 -11.88 11.95 -2.17
N ASP A 200 -11.95 10.73 -1.63
CA ASP A 200 -10.85 9.76 -1.64
C ASP A 200 -10.98 8.87 -2.89
N LEU A 201 -10.14 9.11 -3.91
CA LEU A 201 -10.18 8.36 -5.17
C LEU A 201 -9.26 7.14 -5.07
N ARG A 202 -9.85 5.94 -5.08
CA ARG A 202 -9.11 4.67 -5.13
C ARG A 202 -8.95 4.19 -6.58
N PRO A 203 -7.76 3.70 -6.99
CA PRO A 203 -7.60 2.99 -8.26
C PRO A 203 -8.39 1.67 -8.27
N ARG A 204 -8.77 1.19 -9.47
CA ARG A 204 -9.38 -0.15 -9.66
C ARG A 204 -8.49 -1.24 -9.06
N GLY A 205 -9.00 -2.00 -8.08
CA GLY A 205 -8.35 -3.18 -7.51
C GLY A 205 -7.77 -3.04 -6.09
N TRP A 206 -8.03 -1.93 -5.36
CA TRP A 206 -7.51 -1.76 -3.99
C TRP A 206 -8.38 -2.46 -2.93
N ALA A 207 -7.82 -3.49 -2.28
CA ALA A 207 -8.49 -4.32 -1.25
C ALA A 207 -8.12 -3.96 0.21
N GLY A 208 -7.80 -2.70 0.52
CA GLY A 208 -7.41 -2.26 1.88
C GLY A 208 -8.56 -1.67 2.71
N THR A 209 -8.57 -1.95 4.02
CA THR A 209 -9.50 -1.36 5.00
C THR A 209 -9.03 0.02 5.48
N HIS A 210 -10.01 0.90 5.76
CA HIS A 210 -9.85 2.32 6.10
C HIS A 210 -9.00 2.57 7.37
N ARG A 211 -8.19 3.65 7.38
CA ARG A 211 -7.80 4.35 8.62
C ARG A 211 -8.48 5.71 8.68
N ARG A 212 -9.32 5.89 9.71
CA ARG A 212 -9.99 7.14 10.09
C ARG A 212 -8.95 8.19 10.51
N TRP A 213 -8.97 9.36 9.90
CA TRP A 213 -8.29 10.57 10.40
C TRP A 213 -9.30 11.42 11.19
N SER A 214 -8.94 11.86 12.41
CA SER A 214 -9.76 12.75 13.25
C SER A 214 -9.17 14.16 13.29
N PRO A 215 -9.99 15.22 13.24
CA PRO A 215 -9.53 16.61 13.21
C PRO A 215 -9.08 17.18 14.57
N TRP A 216 -9.13 16.40 15.66
CA TRP A 216 -8.80 16.88 17.01
C TRP A 216 -7.31 17.16 17.26
N ASN A 217 -6.40 16.80 16.33
CA ASN A 217 -4.96 17.10 16.44
C ASN A 217 -4.57 18.47 15.86
N SER A 218 -5.55 19.36 15.59
CA SER A 218 -5.28 20.69 15.02
C SER A 218 -6.01 21.81 15.76
N LEU A 219 -6.08 21.72 17.10
CA LEU A 219 -6.30 22.90 17.92
C LEU A 219 -4.94 23.44 18.36
N PRO A 220 -4.57 24.69 18.02
CA PRO A 220 -3.43 25.32 18.65
C PRO A 220 -3.71 25.39 20.17
N HIS A 221 -2.77 24.90 20.97
CA HIS A 221 -2.74 25.23 22.39
C HIS A 221 -2.61 26.77 22.48
N SER A 222 -3.72 27.44 22.76
CA SER A 222 -3.70 28.85 23.14
C SER A 222 -3.05 28.95 24.52
N SER A 223 -1.74 29.12 24.52
CA SER A 223 -1.02 29.66 25.67
C SER A 223 -1.20 31.16 25.64
N THR A 224 -1.90 31.72 26.63
CA THR A 224 -1.73 33.13 27.02
C THR A 224 -2.27 33.32 28.44
N PRO A 225 -1.70 34.31 29.15
CA PRO A 225 -0.59 34.18 30.09
C PRO A 225 -1.01 33.78 31.50
#